data_AF-A0A925DY71-F1
#
_entry.id   AF-A0A925DY71-F1
#
_cell.length_a   1.000
_cell.length_b   1.000
_cell.length_c   1.000
_cell.angle_alpha   90.00
_cell.angle_beta   90.00
_cell.angle_gamma   90.00
#
_symmetry.space_group_name_H-M   'P 1'
#
loop_
_entity.id
_entity.type
_entity.pdbx_description
1 polymer ?
#
loop_
_entity_poly.entity_id
_entity_poly.type
_entity_poly.pdbx_seq_one_letter_code
_entity_poly.pdbx_strand_id
1 'polypeptide(L)' 'AIKSKTETSGWLYNGISVTTQRPADLGYYVGFKICAAYYQKAPDKLQAISAILHIKNYQDFLIQSGYNPR' A
#
# COMPACT_ATOMS: atom_id res chain seq x y z
N ALA A 1 -1.84 27.45 1.99
CA ALA A 1 -1.45 26.84 3.27
C ALA A 1 -0.20 26.01 3.06
N ILE A 2 0.86 26.26 3.84
CA ILE A 2 2.11 25.49 3.79
C ILE A 2 1.82 24.13 4.46
N LYS A 3 1.83 23.03 3.70
CA LYS A 3 1.66 21.69 4.25
C LYS A 3 2.90 21.30 5.04
N SER A 4 2.73 20.86 6.29
CA SER A 4 3.82 20.34 7.12
C SER A 4 4.41 19.07 6.49
N LYS A 5 5.70 18.79 6.78
CA LYS A 5 6.45 17.64 6.23
C LYS A 5 5.87 16.26 6.64
N THR A 6 4.86 16.25 7.50
CA THR A 6 4.23 15.09 8.12
C THR A 6 2.70 15.10 7.99
N GLU A 7 2.13 15.87 7.04
CA GLU A 7 0.69 15.82 6.77
C GLU A 7 0.26 14.46 6.21
N THR A 8 -0.37 13.64 7.05
CA THR A 8 -1.02 12.37 6.65
C THR A 8 -2.50 12.55 6.31
N SER A 9 -3.00 13.78 6.32
CA SER A 9 -4.36 14.13 5.94
C SER A 9 -4.70 13.62 4.53
N GLY A 10 -5.78 12.84 4.42
CA GLY A 10 -6.23 12.24 3.16
C GLY A 10 -5.56 10.90 2.79
N TRP A 11 -4.84 10.25 3.71
CA TRP A 11 -4.35 8.88 3.54
C TRP A 11 -5.32 7.81 4.05
N LEU A 12 -6.00 8.07 5.17
CA LEU A 12 -6.89 7.12 5.84
C LEU A 12 -8.17 7.84 6.29
N TYR A 13 -9.30 7.13 6.30
CA TYR A 13 -10.58 7.55 6.87
C TYR A 13 -11.15 8.85 6.28
N ASN A 14 -10.85 9.12 5.00
CA ASN A 14 -11.29 10.31 4.28
C ASN A 14 -12.43 10.04 3.29
N GLY A 15 -13.25 9.01 3.55
CA GLY A 15 -14.40 8.60 2.73
C GLY A 15 -15.42 9.72 2.46
N ILE A 16 -15.48 10.73 3.34
CA ILE A 16 -16.40 11.88 3.21
C ILE A 16 -15.74 13.06 2.46
N SER A 17 -14.43 12.99 2.21
CA SER A 17 -13.63 14.06 1.57
C SER A 17 -13.10 13.63 0.19
N VAL A 18 -13.82 12.73 -0.49
CA VAL A 18 -13.49 12.28 -1.85
C VAL A 18 -13.59 13.45 -2.81
N THR A 19 -12.53 13.67 -3.59
CA THR A 19 -12.56 14.61 -4.72
C THR A 19 -12.31 13.85 -6.01
N THR A 20 -12.72 14.40 -7.16
CA THR A 20 -12.45 13.80 -8.47
C THR A 20 -10.96 13.61 -8.76
N GLN A 21 -10.08 14.32 -8.05
CA GLN A 21 -8.63 14.30 -8.24
C GLN A 21 -7.91 13.36 -7.27
N ARG A 22 -8.55 12.96 -6.16
CA ARG A 22 -7.92 12.13 -5.13
C ARG A 22 -8.97 11.23 -4.46
N PRO A 23 -8.94 9.91 -4.74
CA PRO A 23 -9.86 8.97 -4.12
C PRO A 23 -9.62 8.89 -2.60
N ALA A 24 -10.65 8.49 -1.87
CA ALA A 24 -10.52 8.20 -0.44
C ALA A 24 -9.66 6.95 -0.19
N ASP A 25 -9.18 6.84 1.04
CA ASP A 25 -8.49 5.67 1.58
C ASP A 25 -7.31 5.22 0.72
N LEU A 26 -6.49 6.18 0.31
CA LEU A 26 -5.30 5.93 -0.49
C LEU A 26 -4.33 4.95 0.17
N GLY A 27 -4.26 4.93 1.50
CA GLY A 27 -3.51 3.90 2.21
C GLY A 27 -3.99 2.49 1.88
N TYR A 28 -5.31 2.30 1.77
CA TYR A 28 -5.92 1.01 1.42
C TYR A 28 -5.62 0.64 -0.04
N TYR A 29 -5.78 1.59 -0.95
CA TYR A 29 -5.47 1.39 -2.36
C TYR A 29 -3.98 1.04 -2.58
N VAL A 30 -3.07 1.81 -1.99
CA VAL A 30 -1.62 1.57 -2.11
C VAL A 30 -1.24 0.24 -1.46
N GLY A 31 -1.81 -0.09 -0.29
CA GLY A 31 -1.61 -1.38 0.37
C GLY A 31 -2.01 -2.56 -0.52
N PHE A 32 -3.20 -2.47 -1.16
CA PHE A 32 -3.64 -3.47 -2.14
C PHE A 32 -2.64 -3.61 -3.30
N LYS A 33 -2.17 -2.49 -3.86
CA LYS A 33 -1.22 -2.52 -4.99
C LYS A 33 0.11 -3.20 -4.63
N ILE A 34 0.62 -2.97 -3.42
CA ILE A 34 1.84 -3.63 -2.91
C ILE A 34 1.61 -5.14 -2.78
N CYS A 35 0.53 -5.56 -2.11
CA CYS A 35 0.21 -6.97 -1.93
C CYS A 35 -0.04 -7.68 -3.27
N ALA A 36 -0.73 -7.02 -4.21
CA ALA A 36 -0.98 -7.54 -5.55
C ALA A 36 0.33 -7.74 -6.34
N ALA A 37 1.25 -6.78 -6.30
CA ALA A 37 2.55 -6.88 -6.95
C ALA A 37 3.38 -8.05 -6.37
N TYR A 38 3.42 -8.18 -5.04
CA TYR A 38 4.07 -9.31 -4.37
C TYR A 38 3.48 -10.65 -4.80
N TYR A 39 2.15 -10.78 -4.74
CA TYR A 39 1.44 -12.00 -5.13
C TYR A 39 1.69 -12.38 -6.59
N GLN A 40 1.68 -11.41 -7.51
CA GLN A 40 1.91 -11.65 -8.94
C GLN A 40 3.31 -12.19 -9.22
N LYS A 41 4.34 -11.63 -8.57
CA LYS A 41 5.74 -12.04 -8.72
C LYS A 41 6.06 -13.40 -8.08
N ALA A 42 5.34 -13.79 -7.03
CA ALA A 42 5.64 -15.02 -6.31
C ALA A 42 5.37 -16.27 -7.17
N PRO A 43 6.29 -17.25 -7.22
CA PRO A 43 6.08 -18.51 -7.94
C PRO A 43 5.04 -19.39 -7.24
N ASP A 44 5.03 -19.40 -5.90
CA ASP A 44 4.04 -20.10 -5.08
C ASP A 44 3.02 -19.10 -4.52
N LYS A 45 1.77 -19.23 -4.97
CA LYS A 45 0.67 -18.33 -4.59
C LYS A 45 0.16 -18.55 -3.17
N LEU A 46 0.19 -19.78 -2.66
CA LEU A 46 -0.25 -20.09 -1.30
C LEU A 46 0.77 -19.55 -0.30
N GLN A 47 2.06 -19.74 -0.59
CA GLN A 47 3.12 -19.14 0.20
C GLN A 47 3.03 -17.61 0.18
N ALA A 48 2.69 -17.02 -0.97
CA ALA A 48 2.52 -15.56 -1.07
C ALA A 48 1.38 -15.02 -0.20
N ILE A 49 0.23 -15.70 -0.19
CA ILE A 49 -0.90 -15.33 0.68
C ILE A 49 -0.50 -15.44 2.15
N SER A 50 0.17 -16.53 2.53
CA SER A 50 0.67 -16.69 3.90
C SER A 50 1.62 -15.56 4.29
N ALA A 51 2.54 -15.17 3.39
CA ALA A 51 3.45 -14.05 3.63
C ALA A 51 2.72 -12.70 3.77
N ILE A 52 1.70 -12.43 2.93
CA ILE A 52 0.86 -11.22 3.00
C ILE A 52 0.11 -11.14 4.34
N LEU A 53 -0.41 -12.26 4.84
CA LEU A 53 -1.16 -12.30 6.10
C LEU A 53 -0.26 -12.21 7.35
N HIS A 54 1.01 -12.57 7.21
CA HIS A 54 1.95 -12.68 8.34
C HIS A 54 3.19 -11.77 8.20
N ILE A 55 3.05 -10.61 7.56
CA ILE A 55 4.16 -9.66 7.34
C ILE A 55 4.82 -9.30 8.68
N LYS A 56 6.15 -9.46 8.74
CA LYS A 56 6.97 -9.10 9.91
C LYS A 56 7.78 -7.82 9.69
N ASN A 57 8.30 -7.64 8.47
CA ASN A 57 9.04 -6.45 8.06
C ASN A 57 8.39 -5.82 6.83
N TYR A 58 7.74 -4.67 7.03
CA TYR A 58 7.03 -3.95 5.97
C TYR A 58 7.96 -3.33 4.92
N GLN A 59 9.18 -2.93 5.29
CA GLN A 59 10.13 -2.36 4.33
C GLN A 59 10.66 -3.45 3.38
N ASP A 60 11.05 -4.59 3.93
CA ASP A 60 11.50 -5.72 3.13
C ASP A 60 10.37 -6.25 2.26
N PHE A 61 9.15 -6.33 2.79
CA PHE A 61 7.98 -6.74 2.03
C PHE A 61 7.72 -5.81 0.83
N LEU A 62 7.81 -4.49 1.03
CA LEU A 62 7.70 -3.50 -0.05
C LEU A 62 8.79 -3.69 -1.12
N ILE A 63 10.04 -3.91 -0.72
CA ILE A 63 11.14 -4.16 -1.68
C ILE A 63 10.87 -5.45 -2.46
N GLN A 64 10.54 -6.54 -1.79
CA GLN A 64 10.29 -7.83 -2.41
C GLN A 64 9.09 -7.80 -3.36
N SER A 65 8.07 -7.00 -3.04
CA SER A 65 6.89 -6.80 -3.90
C SER A 65 7.23 -6.22 -5.28
N GLY A 66 8.35 -5.51 -5.40
CA GLY A 66 8.71 -4.79 -6.63
C GLY A 66 7.85 -3.55 -6.89
N TYR A 67 6.93 -3.18 -5.99
CA TYR A 67 6.16 -1.94 -6.10
C TYR A 67 6.97 -0.69 -5.71
N ASN A 68 8.13 -0.88 -5.09
CA ASN A 68 9.04 0.21 -4.75
C ASN A 68 9.64 0.82 -6.03
N PRO A 69 9.47 2.12 -6.31
CA PRO A 69 9.96 2.76 -7.53
C PRO A 69 11.46 3.07 -7.54
N ARG A 70 12.27 2.40 -6.72
CA ARG A 70 13.72 2.63 -6.66
C ARG A 70 14.48 1.79 -7.67
#